data_AF-A0A4V3QXC1-F1
#
_entry.id   AF-A0A4V3QXC1-F1
#
_cell.length_a   1.000
_cell.length_b   1.000
_cell.length_c   1.000
_cell.angle_alpha   90.00
_cell.angle_beta   90.00
_cell.angle_gamma   90.00
#
_symmetry.space_group_name_H-M   'P 1'
#
loop_
_entity.id
_entity.type
_entity.pdbx_description
1 polymer ?
#
loop_
_entity_poly.entity_id
_entity_poly.type
_entity_poly.pdbx_seq_one_letter_code
_entity_poly.pdbx_strand_id
1 'polypeptide(L)'
;MTGTATLTPRQRVLMVVGGNFSSAALGPRYDAVVRAIAADPRAHLQAFQQLYVARPASRLALTDLHLDSFLQMISRQLPQEARAVARQLLGRMASLARAQEQEMAEAADEAASGELGRQQRELVARREVLAQIARAA
;
A
#
# COMPACT_ATOMS: atom_id res chain seq x y z
N MET A 1 13.68 -11.31 23.31
CA MET A 1 13.65 -10.07 22.48
C MET A 1 14.08 -10.43 21.07
N THR A 2 13.15 -10.66 20.14
CA THR A 2 13.46 -10.97 18.75
C THR A 2 13.79 -9.66 18.01
N GLY A 3 15.08 -9.42 17.80
CA GLY A 3 15.59 -8.22 17.13
C GLY A 3 15.09 -8.12 15.69
N THR A 4 14.77 -6.91 15.25
CA THR A 4 14.33 -6.58 13.88
C THR A 4 15.34 -6.98 12.79
N ALA A 5 16.56 -7.35 13.16
CA ALA A 5 17.58 -7.91 12.30
C ALA A 5 17.15 -9.25 11.64
N THR A 6 16.32 -10.06 12.29
CA THR A 6 15.89 -11.37 11.75
C THR A 6 14.67 -11.28 10.83
N LEU A 7 14.05 -10.10 10.72
CA LEU A 7 12.87 -9.94 9.88
C LEU A 7 13.24 -10.00 8.40
N THR A 8 12.49 -10.79 7.65
CA THR A 8 12.59 -10.83 6.18
C THR A 8 12.07 -9.53 5.56
N PRO A 9 12.45 -9.20 4.31
CA PRO A 9 11.90 -8.05 3.61
C PRO A 9 10.37 -8.05 3.58
N ARG A 10 9.77 -9.22 3.35
CA ARG A 10 8.31 -9.40 3.36
C ARG A 10 7.68 -9.03 4.71
N GLN A 11 8.26 -9.47 5.82
CA GLN A 11 7.76 -9.15 7.16
C GLN A 11 7.87 -7.66 7.46
N ARG A 12 8.97 -7.01 7.05
CA ARG A 12 9.12 -5.57 7.22
C ARG A 12 8.10 -4.78 6.39
N VAL A 13 7.86 -5.20 5.15
CA VAL A 13 6.80 -4.59 4.31
C VAL A 13 5.44 -4.69 4.99
N LEU A 14 5.06 -5.87 5.48
CA LEU A 14 3.79 -6.07 6.20
C LEU A 14 3.67 -5.16 7.43
N MET A 15 4.77 -4.98 8.17
CA MET A 15 4.80 -4.06 9.32
C MET A 15 4.59 -2.60 8.90
N VAL A 16 5.18 -2.16 7.79
CA VAL A 16 5.03 -0.78 7.32
C VAL A 16 3.60 -0.50 6.87
N VAL A 17 3.02 -1.40 6.08
CA VAL A 17 1.71 -1.14 5.45
C VAL A 17 0.52 -1.39 6.40
N GLY A 18 0.74 -2.06 7.54
CA GLY A 18 -0.32 -2.44 8.50
C GLY A 18 -0.91 -1.30 9.35
N GLY A 19 -0.52 -0.04 9.11
CA GLY A 19 -1.22 1.14 9.65
C GLY A 19 -0.80 1.68 11.01
N ASN A 20 0.12 1.02 11.71
CA ASN A 20 0.71 1.53 12.96
C ASN A 20 2.23 1.71 12.88
N PHE A 21 2.76 1.97 11.68
CA PHE A 21 4.18 2.17 11.48
C PHE A 21 4.62 3.60 11.82
N SER A 22 4.82 3.87 13.12
CA SER A 22 5.30 5.14 13.62
C SER A 22 6.39 4.97 14.69
N SER A 23 7.21 6.00 14.88
CA SER A 23 8.22 6.02 15.95
C SER A 23 7.58 5.92 17.34
N ALA A 24 6.41 6.54 17.55
CA ALA A 24 5.67 6.45 18.80
C ALA A 24 5.18 5.03 19.11
N ALA A 25 4.69 4.29 18.10
CA ALA A 25 4.16 2.93 18.29
C ALA A 25 5.26 1.86 18.40
N LEU A 26 6.37 2.03 17.68
CA LEU A 26 7.42 1.00 17.55
C LEU A 26 8.70 1.32 18.32
N GLY A 27 8.86 2.55 18.81
CA GLY A 27 10.07 3.01 19.48
C GLY A 27 11.32 2.74 18.62
N PRO A 28 12.41 2.21 19.21
CA PRO A 28 13.66 1.92 18.48
C PRO A 28 13.51 0.95 17.30
N ARG A 29 12.45 0.14 17.26
CA ARG A 29 12.20 -0.77 16.12
C ARG A 29 11.84 -0.02 14.85
N TYR A 30 11.28 1.19 14.95
CA TYR A 30 10.99 2.05 13.80
C TYR A 30 12.26 2.32 13.00
N ASP A 31 13.28 2.90 13.65
CA ASP A 31 14.54 3.25 12.99
C ASP A 31 15.26 2.02 12.44
N ALA A 32 15.19 0.90 13.15
CA ALA A 32 15.79 -0.34 12.68
C ALA A 32 15.13 -0.86 11.39
N VAL A 33 13.80 -0.77 11.26
CA VAL A 33 13.09 -1.14 10.04
C VAL A 33 13.39 -0.16 8.91
N VAL A 34 13.36 1.15 9.18
CA VAL A 34 13.69 2.19 8.18
C VAL A 34 15.12 2.00 7.65
N ARG A 35 16.10 1.79 8.54
CA ARG A 35 17.49 1.53 8.14
C ARG A 35 17.63 0.24 7.33
N ALA A 36 16.94 -0.82 7.72
CA ALA A 36 17.00 -2.09 6.98
C ALA A 36 16.36 -1.99 5.59
N ILE A 37 15.29 -1.21 5.44
CA ILE A 37 14.70 -0.90 4.13
C ILE A 37 15.69 -0.07 3.30
N ALA A 38 16.34 0.92 3.91
CA ALA A 38 17.32 1.76 3.22
C ALA A 38 18.58 1.00 2.78
N ALA A 39 18.98 -0.04 3.51
CA ALA A 39 20.11 -0.87 3.16
C ALA A 39 19.84 -1.78 1.94
N ASP A 40 18.59 -2.16 1.69
CA ASP A 40 18.21 -2.99 0.54
C ASP A 40 16.80 -2.64 0.02
N PRO A 41 16.61 -1.46 -0.60
CA PRO A 41 15.28 -1.02 -1.02
C PRO A 41 14.71 -1.90 -2.14
N ARG A 42 15.57 -2.53 -2.96
CA ARG A 42 15.13 -3.36 -4.07
C ARG A 42 14.48 -4.64 -3.58
N ALA A 43 15.07 -5.36 -2.61
CA ALA A 43 14.45 -6.56 -2.07
C ALA A 43 13.11 -6.28 -1.38
N HIS A 44 12.99 -5.15 -0.68
CA HIS A 44 11.72 -4.75 -0.05
C HIS A 44 10.67 -4.35 -1.09
N LEU A 45 11.05 -3.64 -2.15
CA LEU A 45 10.14 -3.32 -3.25
C LEU A 45 9.69 -4.57 -4.00
N GLN A 46 10.58 -5.55 -4.21
CA GLN A 46 10.21 -6.83 -4.81
C GLN A 46 9.22 -7.60 -3.93
N ALA A 47 9.46 -7.66 -2.62
CA ALA A 47 8.54 -8.29 -1.67
C ALA A 47 7.17 -7.60 -1.67
N PHE A 48 7.15 -6.27 -1.74
CA PHE A 48 5.92 -5.48 -1.87
C PHE A 48 5.16 -5.82 -3.16
N GLN A 49 5.84 -5.90 -4.30
CA GLN A 49 5.22 -6.29 -5.56
C GLN A 49 4.63 -7.69 -5.47
N GLN A 50 5.33 -8.66 -4.90
CA GLN A 50 4.81 -10.03 -4.73
C GLN A 50 3.58 -10.09 -3.83
N LEU A 51 3.50 -9.23 -2.82
CA LEU A 51 2.38 -9.16 -1.88
C LEU A 51 1.14 -8.51 -2.50
N TYR A 52 1.31 -7.36 -3.16
CA TYR A 52 0.20 -6.47 -3.50
C TYR A 52 -0.01 -6.25 -5.00
N VAL A 53 0.97 -6.60 -5.83
CA VAL A 53 0.92 -6.40 -7.28
C VAL A 53 0.83 -7.72 -8.04
N ALA A 54 1.54 -8.78 -7.65
CA ALA A 54 1.53 -10.04 -8.40
C ALA A 54 0.21 -10.82 -8.21
N ARG A 55 -0.42 -10.69 -7.04
CA ARG A 55 -1.69 -11.36 -6.70
C ARG A 55 -2.87 -10.40 -6.86
N PRO A 56 -4.09 -10.85 -7.19
CA PRO A 56 -5.27 -9.99 -7.07
C PRO A 56 -5.31 -9.44 -5.64
N ALA A 57 -5.14 -8.13 -5.50
CA ALA A 57 -5.15 -7.50 -4.19
C ALA A 57 -6.59 -7.54 -3.67
N SER A 58 -6.78 -8.03 -2.44
CA SER A 58 -8.10 -7.95 -1.83
C SER A 58 -8.51 -6.49 -1.68
N ARG A 59 -9.83 -6.21 -1.77
CA ARG A 59 -10.38 -4.86 -1.59
C ARG A 59 -9.82 -4.21 -0.32
N LEU A 60 -9.83 -4.97 0.77
CA LEU A 60 -9.27 -4.61 2.08
C LEU A 60 -7.77 -4.23 2.01
N ALA A 61 -6.97 -4.94 1.23
CA ALA A 61 -5.55 -4.60 1.08
C ALA A 61 -5.33 -3.26 0.37
N LEU A 62 -6.25 -2.84 -0.52
CA LEU A 62 -6.14 -1.58 -1.25
C LEU A 62 -6.79 -0.39 -0.51
N THR A 63 -7.74 -0.65 0.40
CA THR A 63 -8.47 0.38 1.17
C THR A 63 -8.01 0.57 2.60
N ASP A 64 -7.37 -0.42 3.21
CA ASP A 64 -7.03 -0.35 4.64
C ASP A 64 -5.52 -0.27 4.87
N LEU A 65 -4.70 -0.81 3.96
CA LEU A 65 -3.24 -0.80 4.12
C LEU A 65 -2.58 0.47 3.59
N HIS A 66 -1.58 0.99 4.29
CA HIS A 66 -0.83 2.19 3.91
C HIS A 66 0.23 1.89 2.83
N LEU A 67 -0.23 1.39 1.68
CA LEU A 67 0.61 1.00 0.55
C LEU A 67 1.36 2.20 -0.05
N ASP A 68 0.70 3.35 -0.07
CA ASP A 68 1.22 4.64 -0.50
C ASP A 68 2.39 5.09 0.40
N SER A 69 2.26 5.02 1.72
CA SER A 69 3.33 5.37 2.67
C SER A 69 4.61 4.56 2.43
N PHE A 70 4.47 3.25 2.14
CA PHE A 70 5.63 2.43 1.79
C PHE A 70 6.26 2.89 0.47
N LEU A 71 5.46 3.16 -0.56
CA LEU A 71 5.98 3.64 -1.85
C LEU A 71 6.60 5.04 -1.77
N GLN A 72 6.11 5.93 -0.91
CA GLN A 72 6.76 7.22 -0.63
C GLN A 72 8.12 7.05 0.03
N MET A 73 8.29 6.04 0.89
CA MET A 73 9.57 5.73 1.50
C MET A 73 10.57 5.22 0.47
N ILE A 74 10.12 4.31 -0.41
CA ILE A 74 10.96 3.71 -1.46
C ILE A 74 11.29 4.72 -2.55
N SER A 75 10.39 5.65 -2.90
CA SER A 75 10.61 6.61 -3.99
C SER A 75 11.81 7.53 -3.78
N ARG A 76 12.22 7.73 -2.52
CA ARG A 76 13.45 8.49 -2.17
C ARG A 76 14.73 7.80 -2.60
N GLN A 77 14.69 6.48 -2.80
CA GLN A 77 15.87 5.65 -3.09
C GLN A 77 15.79 5.00 -4.47
N LEU A 78 14.59 4.59 -4.89
CA LEU A 78 14.29 3.95 -6.17
C LEU A 78 13.11 4.67 -6.87
N PRO A 79 13.31 5.93 -7.33
CA PRO A 79 12.22 6.75 -7.83
C PRO A 79 11.54 6.15 -9.06
N GLN A 80 12.31 5.60 -10.00
CA GLN A 80 11.76 5.06 -11.24
C GLN A 80 10.95 3.77 -10.99
N GLU A 81 11.48 2.88 -10.16
CA GLU A 81 10.82 1.62 -9.81
C GLU A 81 9.57 1.87 -8.96
N ALA A 82 9.63 2.81 -8.00
CA ALA A 82 8.47 3.24 -7.24
C ALA A 82 7.37 3.82 -8.14
N ARG A 83 7.71 4.65 -9.14
CA ARG A 83 6.77 5.16 -10.14
C ARG A 83 6.11 4.04 -10.96
N ALA A 84 6.90 3.04 -11.38
CA ALA A 84 6.37 1.91 -12.13
C ALA A 84 5.34 1.11 -11.30
N VAL A 85 5.67 0.82 -10.04
CA VAL A 85 4.78 0.10 -9.11
C VAL A 85 3.53 0.93 -8.76
N ALA A 86 3.68 2.24 -8.54
CA ALA A 86 2.54 3.13 -8.30
C ALA A 86 1.57 3.14 -9.48
N ARG A 87 2.06 3.17 -10.72
CA ARG A 87 1.21 3.07 -11.93
C ARG A 87 0.46 1.74 -12.00
N GLN A 88 1.10 0.63 -11.66
CA GLN A 88 0.46 -0.68 -11.62
C GLN A 88 -0.65 -0.74 -10.56
N LEU A 89 -0.42 -0.17 -9.37
CA LEU A 89 -1.46 -0.08 -8.33
C LEU A 89 -2.62 0.82 -8.75
N LEU A 90 -2.35 1.97 -9.38
CA LEU A 90 -3.40 2.86 -9.90
C LEU A 90 -4.31 2.14 -10.90
N GLY A 91 -3.72 1.38 -11.83
CA GLY A 91 -4.48 0.57 -12.78
C GLY A 91 -5.39 -0.43 -12.07
N ARG A 92 -4.88 -1.10 -11.04
CA ARG A 92 -5.65 -2.06 -10.23
C ARG A 92 -6.78 -1.42 -9.45
N MET A 93 -6.53 -0.29 -8.81
CA MET A 93 -7.56 0.46 -8.08
C MET A 93 -8.64 0.98 -9.01
N ALA A 94 -8.28 1.41 -10.22
CA ALA A 94 -9.26 1.81 -11.23
C ALA A 94 -10.15 0.63 -11.66
N SER A 95 -9.57 -0.56 -11.90
CA SER A 95 -10.36 -1.75 -12.21
C SER A 95 -11.28 -2.15 -11.07
N LEU A 96 -10.81 -2.09 -9.81
CA LEU A 96 -11.62 -2.41 -8.65
C LEU A 96 -12.75 -1.39 -8.42
N ALA A 97 -12.50 -0.10 -8.64
CA ALA A 97 -13.54 0.92 -8.55
C ALA A 97 -14.67 0.70 -9.57
N ARG A 98 -14.35 0.27 -10.80
CA ARG A 98 -15.36 -0.08 -11.81
C ARG A 98 -16.18 -1.31 -11.42
N ALA A 99 -15.52 -2.36 -10.92
CA ALA A 99 -16.21 -3.54 -10.42
C ALA A 99 -17.14 -3.19 -9.24
N GLN A 100 -16.70 -2.28 -8.36
CA GLN A 100 -17.50 -1.81 -7.24
C GLN A 100 -18.72 -0.99 -7.68
N GLU A 101 -18.57 -0.14 -8.70
CA GLU A 101 -19.68 0.62 -9.27
C GLU A 101 -20.76 -0.30 -9.88
N GLN A 102 -20.34 -1.39 -10.52
CA GLN A 102 -21.25 -2.43 -11.00
C GLN A 102 -21.97 -3.14 -9.85
N GLU A 103 -21.22 -3.57 -8.81
CA GLU A 103 -21.82 -4.19 -7.62
C GLU A 103 -22.83 -3.26 -6.91
N MET A 104 -22.56 -1.96 -6.84
CA MET A 104 -23.49 -0.99 -6.25
C MET A 104 -24.75 -0.78 -7.10
N ALA A 105 -24.63 -0.78 -8.42
CA ALA A 105 -25.79 -0.69 -9.32
C ALA A 105 -26.71 -1.91 -9.21
N GLU A 106 -26.17 -3.05 -8.79
CA GLU A 106 -26.88 -4.31 -8.57
C GLU A 106 -27.35 -4.49 -7.11
N ALA A 107 -26.84 -3.69 -6.17
CA ALA A 107 -27.15 -3.80 -4.76
C ALA A 107 -28.55 -3.24 -4.43
N ALA A 108 -29.42 -4.09 -3.88
CA ALA A 108 -30.77 -3.72 -3.48
C ALA A 108 -30.87 -3.21 -2.02
N ASP A 109 -29.77 -3.25 -1.25
CA ASP A 109 -29.74 -2.96 0.20
C ASP A 109 -28.98 -1.65 0.54
N GLU A 110 -29.57 -0.85 1.44
CA GLU A 110 -29.04 0.46 1.88
C GLU A 110 -27.77 0.31 2.73
N ALA A 111 -27.66 -0.74 3.55
CA ALA A 111 -26.50 -0.96 4.41
C ALA A 111 -25.24 -1.31 3.60
N ALA A 112 -25.38 -2.17 2.58
CA ALA A 112 -24.32 -2.46 1.61
C ALA A 112 -23.87 -1.20 0.86
N SER A 113 -24.81 -0.32 0.50
CA SER A 113 -24.52 0.94 -0.18
C SER A 113 -23.68 1.91 0.67
N GLY A 114 -23.91 1.96 1.99
CA GLY A 114 -23.14 2.81 2.91
C GLY A 114 -21.67 2.38 3.07
N GLU A 115 -21.42 1.09 3.25
CA GLU A 115 -20.06 0.53 3.36
C GLU A 115 -19.29 0.69 2.03
N LEU A 116 -19.93 0.37 0.91
CA LEU A 116 -19.34 0.53 -0.42
C LEU A 116 -19.01 2.01 -0.69
N GLY A 117 -19.89 2.93 -0.32
CA GLY A 117 -19.64 4.37 -0.44
C GLY A 117 -18.44 4.85 0.40
N ARG A 118 -18.22 4.29 1.61
CA ARG A 118 -17.02 4.61 2.41
C ARG A 118 -15.75 4.10 1.73
N GLN A 119 -15.76 2.85 1.28
CA GLN A 119 -14.61 2.23 0.61
C GLN A 119 -14.25 2.97 -0.68
N GLN A 120 -15.25 3.44 -1.44
CA GLN A 120 -15.01 4.19 -2.67
C GLN A 120 -14.34 5.54 -2.41
N ARG A 121 -14.74 6.28 -1.36
CA ARG A 121 -14.07 7.53 -0.96
C ARG A 121 -12.61 7.29 -0.57
N GLU A 122 -12.36 6.25 0.21
CA GLU A 122 -11.00 5.87 0.64
C GLU A 122 -10.12 5.46 -0.56
N LEU A 123 -10.67 4.71 -1.52
CA LEU A 123 -9.97 4.39 -2.76
C LEU A 123 -9.61 5.64 -3.56
N VAL A 124 -10.50 6.64 -3.63
CA VAL A 124 -10.22 7.89 -4.34
C VAL A 124 -9.08 8.65 -3.67
N ALA A 125 -9.13 8.85 -2.36
CA ALA A 125 -8.07 9.54 -1.61
C ALA A 125 -6.69 8.87 -1.81
N ARG A 126 -6.64 7.54 -1.75
CA ARG A 126 -5.40 6.78 -1.95
C ARG A 126 -4.88 6.84 -3.39
N ARG A 127 -5.77 6.88 -4.38
CA ARG A 127 -5.38 7.06 -5.78
C ARG A 127 -4.70 8.40 -6.00
N GLU A 128 -5.14 9.47 -5.34
CA GLU A 128 -4.50 10.79 -5.49
C GLU A 128 -3.05 10.77 -5.03
N VAL A 129 -2.77 10.18 -3.86
CA VAL A 129 -1.41 10.04 -3.32
C VAL A 129 -0.53 9.20 -4.25
N LEU A 130 -1.02 8.04 -4.71
CA LEU A 130 -0.28 7.21 -5.67
C LEU A 130 -0.04 7.92 -7.00
N ALA A 131 -1.00 8.74 -7.46
CA ALA A 131 -0.86 9.52 -8.68
C ALA A 131 0.16 10.65 -8.56
N GLN A 132 0.38 11.19 -7.36
CA GLN A 132 1.48 12.12 -7.11
C GLN A 132 2.84 11.40 -7.20
N ILE A 133 2.98 10.23 -6.55
CA ILE A 133 4.20 9.42 -6.61
C ILE A 133 4.52 9.02 -8.06
N ALA A 134 3.51 8.63 -8.84
CA ALA A 134 3.67 8.24 -10.24
C ALA A 134 4.10 9.40 -11.15
N ARG A 135 3.81 10.65 -10.77
CA ARG A 135 4.07 11.87 -11.57
C ARG A 135 5.28 12.68 -11.10
N ALA A 136 5.78 12.47 -9.89
CA ALA A 136 6.93 13.19 -9.37
C ALA A 136 8.12 13.04 -10.33
N ALA A 137 8.72 14.16 -10.76
CA ALA A 137 9.79 14.25 -11.76
C ALA A 137 11.11 13.68 -11.26
#